data_AF-K0KPL1-F1
#
_entry.id   AF-K0KPL1-F1
#
_cell.length_a   1.000
_cell.length_b   1.000
_cell.length_c   1.000
_cell.angle_alpha   90.00
_cell.angle_beta   90.00
_cell.angle_gamma   90.00
#
_symmetry.space_group_name_H-M   'P 1'
#
loop_
_entity.id
_entity.type
_entity.pdbx_description
1 polymer ?
#
loop_
_entity_poly.entity_id
_entity_poly.type
_entity_poly.pdbx_seq_one_letter_code
_entity_poly.pdbx_strand_id
1 'polypeptide(L)'
;MSAYSDTTFRANDYNSFRPTYSNDVFKFINQYHTGGHDLAVDLGCGPGQASYPLTEYFKKVIGTDLSQTMINAANGKRTDEYKGKIEFRQSPGESLSFLEDNSVDLFTAAQCVHWFDHDNFFKEINRVLKPGGTLAYWGYVDPVFNVPEADKIVDDYTYEDPTKLGPYWEPGRFILRKLLKDVQPPQELFDDIKVYEDKPGVPSSQQSPLQIKREIPLEFYQKYVQTWSSYHSWKKANPDAPDVSDQLIEELKAKVKWNNNTKVNIQWLTVLKLARKRLK
;
A
#
# COMPACT_ATOMS: atom_id res chain seq x y z
N MET A 1 -1.41 -10.67 14.26
CA MET A 1 -0.21 -10.91 13.45
C MET A 1 -0.68 -11.08 12.03
N SER A 2 -0.28 -10.19 11.12
CA SER A 2 -0.64 -10.31 9.71
C SER A 2 0.10 -11.50 9.08
N ALA A 3 -0.44 -12.05 8.00
CA ALA A 3 0.21 -13.12 7.22
C ALA A 3 1.65 -12.78 6.78
N TYR A 4 2.03 -11.49 6.77
CA TYR A 4 3.34 -10.96 6.40
C TYR A 4 4.42 -11.09 7.49
N SER A 5 4.04 -11.48 8.71
CA SER A 5 4.96 -11.78 9.81
C SER A 5 5.34 -13.27 9.90
N ASP A 6 4.75 -14.13 9.07
CA ASP A 6 5.06 -15.55 9.00
C ASP A 6 6.43 -15.78 8.35
N THR A 7 7.28 -16.62 8.96
CA THR A 7 8.63 -16.92 8.46
C THR A 7 8.62 -17.73 7.16
N THR A 8 7.49 -18.32 6.79
CA THR A 8 7.28 -19.01 5.51
C THR A 8 6.93 -18.05 4.36
N PHE A 9 6.70 -16.77 4.65
CA PHE A 9 6.34 -15.77 3.66
C PHE A 9 7.51 -15.44 2.73
N ARG A 10 7.38 -15.77 1.44
CA ARG A 10 8.39 -15.48 0.41
C ARG A 10 8.25 -14.06 -0.12
N ALA A 11 8.93 -13.11 0.54
CA ALA A 11 8.93 -11.69 0.16
C ALA A 11 9.35 -11.41 -1.29
N ASN A 12 10.21 -12.26 -1.89
CA ASN A 12 10.65 -12.09 -3.27
C ASN A 12 9.55 -12.38 -4.29
N ASP A 13 8.80 -13.49 -4.11
CA ASP A 13 7.66 -13.84 -4.97
C ASP A 13 6.55 -12.78 -4.84
N TYR A 14 6.34 -12.24 -3.63
CA TYR A 14 5.41 -11.15 -3.38
C TYR A 14 5.76 -9.86 -4.15
N ASN A 15 7.03 -9.47 -4.19
CA ASN A 15 7.46 -8.23 -4.84
C ASN A 15 7.35 -8.26 -6.38
N SER A 16 7.52 -9.44 -7.00
CA SER A 16 7.50 -9.56 -8.46
C SER A 16 6.14 -9.30 -9.10
N PHE A 17 5.04 -9.56 -8.37
CA PHE A 17 3.67 -9.43 -8.91
C PHE A 17 2.90 -8.23 -8.35
N ARG A 18 3.43 -7.54 -7.33
CA ARG A 18 2.78 -6.36 -6.74
C ARG A 18 3.10 -5.08 -7.53
N PRO A 19 2.19 -4.08 -7.48
CA PRO A 19 2.46 -2.73 -7.96
C PRO A 19 3.71 -2.09 -7.34
N THR A 20 4.48 -1.43 -8.20
CA THR A 20 5.55 -0.50 -7.81
C THR A 20 5.04 0.93 -7.84
N TYR A 21 5.72 1.84 -7.14
CA TYR A 21 5.40 3.26 -7.15
C TYR A 21 6.28 3.97 -8.19
N SER A 22 5.70 4.82 -9.03
CA SER A 22 6.47 5.68 -9.93
C SER A 22 7.11 6.83 -9.14
N ASN A 23 8.19 7.40 -9.67
CA ASN A 23 8.82 8.58 -9.09
C ASN A 23 7.88 9.80 -9.02
N ASP A 24 6.83 9.84 -9.84
CA ASP A 24 5.85 10.93 -9.86
C ASP A 24 5.12 11.09 -8.53
N VAL A 25 4.84 9.99 -7.81
CA VAL A 25 4.19 10.05 -6.49
C VAL A 25 5.08 10.79 -5.48
N PHE A 26 6.37 10.46 -5.44
CA PHE A 26 7.32 11.10 -4.53
C PHE A 26 7.57 12.56 -4.90
N LYS A 27 7.68 12.85 -6.20
CA LYS A 27 7.77 14.23 -6.71
C LYS A 27 6.55 15.05 -6.29
N PHE A 28 5.35 14.49 -6.43
CA PHE A 28 4.11 15.15 -6.05
C PHE A 28 4.02 15.40 -4.54
N ILE A 29 4.40 14.42 -3.71
CA ILE A 29 4.50 14.59 -2.25
C ILE A 29 5.49 15.70 -1.91
N ASN A 30 6.66 15.73 -2.55
CA ASN A 30 7.66 16.77 -2.33
C ASN A 30 7.19 18.16 -2.77
N GLN A 31 6.39 18.27 -3.84
CA GLN A 31 5.79 19.54 -4.26
C GLN A 31 4.76 20.08 -3.26
N TYR A 32 4.04 19.19 -2.58
CA TYR A 32 3.12 19.55 -1.50
C TYR A 32 3.86 19.94 -0.21
N HIS A 33 5.02 19.32 0.04
CA HIS A 33 5.82 19.54 1.23
C HIS A 33 6.42 20.95 1.30
N THR A 34 6.37 21.56 2.49
CA THR A 34 6.84 22.94 2.73
C THR A 34 7.85 23.05 3.88
N GLY A 35 8.22 21.91 4.49
CA GLY A 35 9.16 21.85 5.61
C GLY A 35 10.62 21.80 5.18
N GLY A 36 11.50 21.46 6.14
CA GLY A 36 12.89 21.16 5.84
C GLY A 36 13.05 19.78 5.22
N HIS A 37 14.24 19.48 4.71
CA HIS A 37 14.53 18.19 4.08
C HIS A 37 15.56 17.38 4.89
N ASP A 38 15.54 17.49 6.21
CA ASP A 38 16.54 16.83 7.06
C ASP A 38 16.20 15.36 7.31
N LEU A 39 14.93 15.06 7.66
CA LEU A 39 14.51 13.72 8.02
C LEU A 39 13.11 13.37 7.50
N ALA A 40 13.04 12.30 6.71
CA ALA A 40 11.81 11.60 6.40
C ALA A 40 11.72 10.24 7.11
N VAL A 41 10.51 9.82 7.48
CA VAL A 41 10.24 8.51 8.08
C VAL A 41 9.15 7.79 7.30
N ASP A 42 9.44 6.56 6.87
CA ASP A 42 8.51 5.70 6.13
C ASP A 42 8.00 4.55 7.01
N LEU A 43 6.72 4.59 7.33
CA LEU A 43 6.06 3.68 8.27
C LEU A 43 5.49 2.47 7.53
N GLY A 44 5.66 1.28 8.09
CA GLY A 44 5.33 0.02 7.40
C GLY A 44 6.12 -0.10 6.09
N CYS A 45 7.42 0.18 6.13
CA CYS A 45 8.25 0.35 4.94
C CYS A 45 8.41 -0.92 4.10
N GLY A 46 8.07 -2.09 4.64
CA GLY A 46 8.29 -3.37 4.01
C GLY A 46 9.75 -3.52 3.56
N PRO A 47 10.02 -3.98 2.34
CA PRO A 47 11.37 -4.13 1.81
C PRO A 47 11.96 -2.81 1.25
N GLY A 48 11.53 -1.66 1.78
CA GLY A 48 12.06 -0.32 1.48
C GLY A 48 11.51 0.34 0.21
N GLN A 49 10.40 -0.14 -0.36
CA GLN A 49 9.93 0.31 -1.68
C GLN A 49 9.60 1.81 -1.73
N ALA A 50 9.00 2.37 -0.68
CA ALA A 50 8.74 3.79 -0.56
C ALA A 50 9.88 4.57 0.11
N SER A 51 10.72 3.90 0.89
CA SER A 51 11.81 4.55 1.64
C SER A 51 12.98 4.97 0.75
N TYR A 52 13.41 4.13 -0.20
CA TYR A 52 14.55 4.46 -1.05
C TYR A 52 14.35 5.72 -1.91
N PRO A 53 13.22 5.90 -2.62
CA PRO A 53 12.98 7.11 -3.41
C PRO A 53 13.02 8.42 -2.59
N LEU A 54 12.69 8.37 -1.30
CA LEU A 54 12.75 9.55 -0.43
C LEU A 54 14.18 10.08 -0.23
N THR A 55 15.20 9.25 -0.43
CA THR A 55 16.61 9.66 -0.31
C THR A 55 17.07 10.63 -1.41
N GLU A 56 16.27 10.81 -2.48
CA GLU A 56 16.49 11.84 -3.49
C GLU A 56 16.12 13.24 -2.97
N TYR A 57 15.23 13.31 -1.98
CA TYR A 57 14.66 14.57 -1.48
C TYR A 57 15.13 14.92 -0.07
N PHE A 58 15.39 13.92 0.79
CA PHE A 58 15.74 14.12 2.20
C PHE A 58 17.17 13.68 2.52
N LYS A 59 17.85 14.40 3.41
CA LYS A 59 19.22 14.08 3.86
C LYS A 59 19.28 12.72 4.54
N LYS A 60 18.26 12.38 5.33
CA LYS A 60 18.12 11.10 6.00
C LYS A 60 16.71 10.54 5.86
N VAL A 61 16.63 9.23 5.71
CA VAL A 61 15.39 8.46 5.69
C VAL A 61 15.47 7.34 6.72
N ILE A 62 14.41 7.16 7.50
CA ILE A 62 14.24 6.01 8.38
C ILE A 62 13.04 5.21 7.90
N GLY A 63 13.24 3.95 7.51
CA GLY A 63 12.13 3.01 7.28
C GLY A 63 11.83 2.21 8.55
N THR A 64 10.57 2.13 8.95
CA THR A 64 10.14 1.30 10.08
C THR A 64 9.16 0.23 9.65
N ASP A 65 9.31 -0.99 10.15
CA ASP A 65 8.36 -2.10 9.92
C ASP A 65 8.32 -3.02 11.15
N LEU A 66 7.19 -3.67 11.41
CA LEU A 66 7.07 -4.66 12.49
C LEU A 66 7.82 -5.96 12.17
N SER A 67 8.00 -6.28 10.89
CA SER A 67 8.60 -7.53 10.43
C SER A 67 10.11 -7.41 10.26
N GLN A 68 10.87 -8.11 11.11
CA GLN A 68 12.33 -8.19 10.95
C GLN A 68 12.74 -8.78 9.59
N THR A 69 11.93 -9.67 9.02
CA THR A 69 12.15 -10.21 7.67
C THR A 69 12.11 -9.11 6.62
N MET A 70 11.15 -8.18 6.73
CA MET A 70 11.05 -7.02 5.83
C MET A 70 12.23 -6.06 6.01
N ILE A 71 12.62 -5.79 7.26
CA ILE A 71 13.79 -4.97 7.58
C ILE A 71 15.08 -5.58 7.01
N ASN A 72 15.25 -6.90 7.09
CA ASN A 72 16.39 -7.58 6.51
C ASN A 72 16.38 -7.48 4.97
N ALA A 73 15.22 -7.67 4.34
CA ALA A 73 15.06 -7.52 2.89
C ALA A 73 15.32 -6.08 2.41
N ALA A 74 14.89 -5.08 3.19
CA ALA A 74 15.19 -3.68 2.93
C ALA A 74 16.70 -3.43 3.02
N ASN A 75 17.35 -3.83 4.12
CA ASN A 75 18.79 -3.68 4.29
C ASN A 75 19.60 -4.40 3.19
N GLY A 76 19.14 -5.55 2.70
CA GLY A 76 19.79 -6.30 1.63
C GLY A 76 19.85 -5.56 0.27
N LYS A 77 19.03 -4.53 0.06
CA LYS A 77 19.05 -3.68 -1.15
C LYS A 77 19.97 -2.47 -1.01
N ARG A 78 20.51 -2.19 0.19
CA ARG A 78 21.31 -0.99 0.45
C ARG A 78 22.69 -1.12 -0.19
N THR A 79 22.93 -0.33 -1.24
CA THR A 79 24.24 -0.13 -1.86
C THR A 79 25.01 1.00 -1.18
N ASP A 80 26.28 1.21 -1.57
CA ASP A 80 27.13 2.30 -1.04
C ASP A 80 26.55 3.70 -1.29
N GLU A 81 25.74 3.87 -2.35
CA GLU A 81 25.06 5.14 -2.66
C GLU A 81 24.12 5.60 -1.53
N TYR A 82 23.55 4.64 -0.80
CA TYR A 82 22.60 4.88 0.28
C TYR A 82 23.26 4.94 1.66
N LYS A 83 24.59 4.77 1.73
CA LYS A 83 25.33 4.76 2.99
C LYS A 83 25.19 6.12 3.70
N GLY A 84 24.68 6.09 4.92
CA GLY A 84 24.43 7.27 5.74
C GLY A 84 23.19 8.09 5.35
N LYS A 85 22.52 7.75 4.24
CA LYS A 85 21.26 8.37 3.80
C LYS A 85 20.02 7.63 4.32
N ILE A 86 20.11 6.31 4.50
CA ILE A 86 18.96 5.50 4.92
C ILE A 86 19.32 4.45 5.97
N GLU A 87 18.42 4.28 6.93
CA GLU A 87 18.44 3.21 7.91
C GLU A 87 17.05 2.59 8.06
N PHE A 88 17.03 1.34 8.51
CA PHE A 88 15.79 0.58 8.73
C PHE A 88 15.74 0.08 10.16
N ARG A 89 14.59 0.22 10.80
CA ARG A 89 14.36 -0.13 12.21
C ARG A 89 13.13 -1.01 12.37
N GLN A 90 13.24 -2.04 13.19
CA GLN A 90 12.05 -2.80 13.59
C GLN A 90 11.27 -1.97 14.62
N SER A 91 10.07 -1.49 14.25
CA SER A 91 9.26 -0.62 15.11
C SER A 91 7.81 -0.56 14.59
N PRO A 92 6.81 -0.46 15.50
CA PRO A 92 5.43 -0.17 15.09
C PRO A 92 5.31 1.24 14.51
N GLY A 93 4.35 1.44 13.60
CA GLY A 93 4.10 2.76 13.02
C GLY A 93 3.58 3.79 14.03
N GLU A 94 3.02 3.31 15.14
CA GLU A 94 2.36 4.10 16.18
C GLU A 94 3.23 4.32 17.43
N SER A 95 4.47 3.81 17.44
CA SER A 95 5.37 3.89 18.60
C SER A 95 6.78 4.31 18.19
N LEU A 96 7.02 5.63 18.19
CA LEU A 96 8.22 6.28 17.68
C LEU A 96 9.05 6.91 18.81
N SER A 97 9.19 6.20 19.94
CA SER A 97 9.91 6.68 21.13
C SER A 97 11.40 6.96 20.91
N PHE A 98 11.96 6.50 19.80
CA PHE A 98 13.33 6.79 19.38
C PHE A 98 13.47 8.14 18.64
N LEU A 99 12.36 8.84 18.43
CA LEU A 99 12.30 10.15 17.79
C LEU A 99 11.83 11.20 18.81
N GLU A 100 12.54 12.32 18.80
CA GLU A 100 12.19 13.51 19.59
C GLU A 100 10.92 14.19 19.04
N ASP A 101 10.27 14.97 19.89
CA ASP A 101 9.14 15.81 19.48
C ASP A 101 9.59 16.82 18.41
N ASN A 102 8.74 17.07 17.42
CA ASN A 102 9.01 18.03 16.33
C ASN A 102 10.37 17.82 15.64
N SER A 103 10.74 16.57 15.34
CA SER A 103 12.05 16.22 14.77
C SER A 103 11.99 15.73 13.32
N VAL A 104 10.82 15.30 12.84
CA VAL A 104 10.63 14.76 11.49
C VAL A 104 10.00 15.80 10.57
N ASP A 105 10.48 15.89 9.33
CA ASP A 105 9.93 16.80 8.33
C ASP A 105 8.78 16.17 7.53
N LEU A 106 8.92 14.88 7.17
CA LEU A 106 7.95 14.13 6.37
C LEU A 106 7.73 12.74 6.97
N PHE A 107 6.47 12.36 7.14
CA PHE A 107 6.06 10.96 7.30
C PHE A 107 5.44 10.43 6.01
N THR A 108 5.84 9.23 5.60
CA THR A 108 5.13 8.42 4.60
C THR A 108 4.57 7.15 5.22
N ALA A 109 3.44 6.68 4.70
CA ALA A 109 2.90 5.36 5.05
C ALA A 109 2.25 4.73 3.79
N ALA A 110 2.96 3.81 3.15
CA ALA A 110 2.61 3.25 1.86
C ALA A 110 2.01 1.84 2.00
N GLN A 111 0.74 1.66 1.64
CA GLN A 111 0.07 0.36 1.66
C GLN A 111 0.01 -0.29 3.05
N CYS A 112 0.00 0.49 4.14
CA CYS A 112 0.07 -0.06 5.52
C CYS A 112 -0.94 0.54 6.52
N VAL A 113 -1.44 1.77 6.32
CA VAL A 113 -2.27 2.49 7.32
C VAL A 113 -3.57 1.75 7.69
N HIS A 114 -4.07 0.89 6.83
CA HIS A 114 -5.26 0.07 7.12
C HIS A 114 -5.02 -1.00 8.22
N TRP A 115 -3.77 -1.19 8.67
CA TRP A 115 -3.41 -2.05 9.78
C TRP A 115 -3.23 -1.32 11.11
N PHE A 116 -3.17 0.01 11.10
CA PHE A 116 -2.80 0.80 12.27
C PHE A 116 -3.98 1.06 13.21
N ASP A 117 -3.65 1.30 14.47
CA ASP A 117 -4.53 2.04 15.39
C ASP A 117 -4.51 3.52 15.01
N HIS A 118 -5.59 4.00 14.39
CA HIS A 118 -5.61 5.36 13.81
C HIS A 118 -5.51 6.46 14.85
N ASP A 119 -6.10 6.28 16.03
CA ASP A 119 -6.05 7.29 17.10
C ASP A 119 -4.64 7.46 17.64
N ASN A 120 -3.97 6.34 17.93
CA ASN A 120 -2.59 6.36 18.41
C ASN A 120 -1.62 6.80 17.31
N PHE A 121 -1.84 6.34 16.07
CA PHE A 121 -1.10 6.78 14.90
C PHE A 121 -1.12 8.30 14.75
N PHE A 122 -2.29 8.94 14.63
CA PHE A 122 -2.33 10.39 14.40
C PHE A 122 -1.77 11.21 15.57
N LYS A 123 -1.93 10.75 16.82
CA LYS A 123 -1.33 11.37 17.99
C LYS A 123 0.19 11.32 17.94
N GLU A 124 0.76 10.16 17.61
CA GLU A 124 2.21 9.98 17.56
C GLU A 124 2.84 10.75 16.39
N ILE A 125 2.20 10.75 15.22
CA ILE A 125 2.64 11.60 14.09
C ILE A 125 2.60 13.07 14.48
N ASN A 126 1.52 13.54 15.11
CA ASN A 126 1.45 14.91 15.57
C ASN A 126 2.51 15.24 16.64
N ARG A 127 2.92 14.31 17.50
CA ARG A 127 4.01 14.53 18.47
C ARG A 127 5.35 14.76 17.75
N VAL A 128 5.70 13.86 16.83
CA VAL A 128 7.04 13.78 16.23
C VAL A 128 7.23 14.71 15.03
N LEU A 129 6.19 14.92 14.22
CA LEU A 129 6.26 15.76 13.02
C LEU A 129 6.52 17.23 13.41
N LYS A 130 7.40 17.93 12.71
CA LYS A 130 7.62 19.37 12.90
C LYS A 130 6.34 20.16 12.58
N PRO A 131 6.11 21.32 13.20
CA PRO A 131 5.05 22.24 12.76
C PRO A 131 5.21 22.55 11.27
N GLY A 132 4.14 22.42 10.49
CA GLY A 132 4.17 22.57 9.03
C GLY A 132 4.75 21.36 8.26
N GLY A 133 5.25 20.34 8.96
CA GLY A 133 5.69 19.08 8.39
C GLY A 133 4.55 18.32 7.74
N THR A 134 4.88 17.37 6.87
CA THR A 134 3.90 16.66 6.03
C THR A 134 3.68 15.23 6.51
N LEU A 135 2.41 14.82 6.52
CA LEU A 135 2.01 13.42 6.54
C LEU A 135 1.45 13.06 5.17
N ALA A 136 2.04 12.05 4.53
CA ALA A 136 1.57 11.47 3.28
C ALA A 136 1.27 9.98 3.49
N TYR A 137 0.09 9.52 3.11
CA TYR A 137 -0.20 8.09 3.14
C TYR A 137 -1.09 7.69 1.99
N TRP A 138 -0.83 6.50 1.47
CA TRP A 138 -1.49 6.03 0.27
C TRP A 138 -1.68 4.52 0.28
N GLY A 139 -2.55 4.07 -0.60
CA GLY A 139 -2.76 2.66 -0.84
C GLY A 139 -3.36 2.43 -2.21
N TYR A 140 -3.32 1.17 -2.61
CA TYR A 140 -3.99 0.65 -3.78
C TYR A 140 -4.82 -0.59 -3.40
N VAL A 141 -5.90 -0.79 -4.12
CA VAL A 141 -6.85 -1.89 -3.90
C VAL A 141 -7.44 -2.34 -5.22
N ASP A 142 -7.88 -3.59 -5.26
CA ASP A 142 -8.73 -4.20 -6.29
C ASP A 142 -8.47 -3.71 -7.71
N PRO A 143 -7.57 -4.38 -8.48
CA PRO A 143 -7.46 -4.06 -9.89
C PRO A 143 -8.78 -4.31 -10.60
N VAL A 144 -9.21 -3.33 -11.38
CA VAL A 144 -10.37 -3.42 -12.30
C VAL A 144 -9.89 -3.57 -13.73
N PHE A 145 -10.65 -4.33 -14.50
CA PHE A 145 -10.47 -4.54 -15.93
C PHE A 145 -11.16 -3.47 -16.77
N ASN A 146 -12.09 -2.70 -16.17
CA ASN A 146 -13.05 -1.86 -16.88
C ASN A 146 -13.91 -2.67 -17.87
N VAL A 147 -14.20 -3.91 -17.50
CA VAL A 147 -15.10 -4.81 -18.21
C VAL A 147 -16.13 -5.26 -17.19
N PRO A 148 -17.36 -4.70 -17.18
CA PRO A 148 -18.30 -4.86 -16.07
C PRO A 148 -18.58 -6.30 -15.67
N GLU A 149 -18.65 -7.22 -16.64
CA GLU A 149 -18.84 -8.64 -16.36
C GLU A 149 -17.62 -9.28 -15.69
N ALA A 150 -16.40 -8.94 -16.13
CA ALA A 150 -15.16 -9.41 -15.50
C ALA A 150 -15.00 -8.86 -14.09
N ASP A 151 -15.25 -7.56 -13.91
CA ASP A 151 -15.14 -6.87 -12.63
C ASP A 151 -16.15 -7.45 -11.62
N LYS A 152 -17.37 -7.78 -12.07
CA LYS A 152 -18.36 -8.48 -11.23
C LYS A 152 -17.90 -9.89 -10.83
N ILE A 153 -17.40 -10.70 -11.77
CA ILE A 153 -16.93 -12.06 -11.46
C ILE A 153 -15.81 -12.00 -10.41
N VAL A 154 -14.88 -11.05 -10.57
CA VAL A 154 -13.79 -10.86 -9.61
C VAL A 154 -14.33 -10.46 -8.24
N ASP A 155 -15.25 -9.49 -8.17
CA ASP A 155 -15.88 -9.06 -6.92
C ASP A 155 -16.62 -10.22 -6.22
N ASP A 156 -17.34 -11.04 -6.98
CA ASP A 156 -18.05 -12.22 -6.47
C ASP A 156 -17.08 -13.22 -5.84
N TYR A 157 -15.97 -13.56 -6.51
CA TYR A 157 -14.96 -14.48 -5.95
C TYR A 157 -14.17 -13.89 -4.78
N THR A 158 -14.00 -12.57 -4.77
CA THR A 158 -13.15 -11.90 -3.79
C THR A 158 -13.89 -11.55 -2.52
N TYR A 159 -15.21 -11.32 -2.58
CA TYR A 159 -15.97 -10.76 -1.47
C TYR A 159 -17.37 -11.33 -1.29
N GLU A 160 -18.15 -11.49 -2.36
CA GLU A 160 -19.59 -11.75 -2.22
C GLU A 160 -19.94 -13.23 -2.03
N ASP A 161 -19.22 -14.15 -2.70
CA ASP A 161 -19.43 -15.59 -2.55
C ASP A 161 -18.77 -16.08 -1.25
N PRO A 162 -19.55 -16.52 -0.24
CA PRO A 162 -19.03 -16.95 1.06
C PRO A 162 -18.25 -18.26 0.99
N THR A 163 -18.24 -18.96 -0.15
CA THR A 163 -17.45 -20.17 -0.36
C THR A 163 -16.05 -19.88 -0.93
N LYS A 164 -15.78 -18.63 -1.33
CA LYS A 164 -14.54 -18.19 -1.98
C LYS A 164 -13.68 -17.37 -1.00
N LEU A 165 -13.00 -16.33 -1.49
CA LEU A 165 -11.96 -15.62 -0.73
C LEU A 165 -12.53 -14.65 0.33
N GLY A 166 -13.79 -14.24 0.21
CA GLY A 166 -14.42 -13.22 1.05
C GLY A 166 -14.21 -13.41 2.56
N PRO A 167 -14.57 -14.57 3.14
CA PRO A 167 -14.42 -14.81 4.58
C PRO A 167 -12.99 -14.86 5.11
N TYR A 168 -11.99 -14.91 4.23
CA TYR A 168 -10.58 -15.10 4.58
C TYR A 168 -9.78 -13.80 4.59
N TRP A 169 -10.42 -12.65 4.34
CA TRP A 169 -9.81 -11.34 4.46
C TRP A 169 -9.72 -10.89 5.92
N GLU A 170 -8.59 -10.31 6.30
CA GLU A 170 -8.44 -9.64 7.58
C GLU A 170 -9.22 -8.30 7.58
N PRO A 171 -9.70 -7.81 8.74
CA PRO A 171 -10.58 -6.63 8.82
C PRO A 171 -10.04 -5.36 8.14
N GLY A 172 -8.72 -5.14 8.17
CA GLY A 172 -8.06 -4.00 7.51
C GLY A 172 -8.34 -3.93 6.00
N ARG A 173 -8.67 -5.07 5.36
CA ARG A 173 -9.03 -5.11 3.94
C ARG A 173 -10.23 -4.23 3.61
N PHE A 174 -11.25 -4.21 4.46
CA PHE A 174 -12.48 -3.44 4.21
C PHE A 174 -12.28 -1.93 4.36
N ILE A 175 -11.31 -1.52 5.18
CA ILE A 175 -10.85 -0.13 5.28
C ILE A 175 -10.17 0.29 3.97
N LEU A 176 -9.29 -0.57 3.45
CA LEU A 176 -8.56 -0.33 2.21
C LEU A 176 -9.48 -0.31 0.97
N ARG A 177 -10.48 -1.20 0.88
CA ARG A 177 -11.48 -1.22 -0.23
C ARG A 177 -12.25 0.09 -0.35
N LYS A 178 -12.53 0.74 0.79
CA LYS A 178 -13.15 2.07 0.82
C LYS A 178 -12.16 3.20 0.51
N LEU A 179 -10.99 2.89 -0.03
CA LEU A 179 -9.93 3.87 -0.30
C LEU A 179 -9.58 4.70 0.93
N LEU A 180 -9.52 4.04 2.09
CA LEU A 180 -9.23 4.66 3.37
C LEU A 180 -10.20 5.81 3.72
N LYS A 181 -11.42 5.84 3.17
CA LYS A 181 -12.39 6.93 3.41
C LYS A 181 -12.66 7.15 4.90
N ASP A 182 -12.60 6.10 5.70
CA ASP A 182 -12.83 6.13 7.14
C ASP A 182 -11.56 6.52 7.95
N VAL A 183 -10.41 6.71 7.28
CA VAL A 183 -9.13 7.09 7.92
C VAL A 183 -8.72 8.50 7.49
N GLN A 184 -9.18 9.50 8.23
CA GLN A 184 -8.94 10.92 7.92
C GLN A 184 -8.01 11.55 8.94
N PRO A 185 -7.08 12.44 8.53
CA PRO A 185 -6.29 13.21 9.48
C PRO A 185 -7.21 14.08 10.34
N PRO A 186 -7.11 14.05 11.67
CA PRO A 186 -7.94 14.87 12.53
C PRO A 186 -7.67 16.37 12.28
N GLN A 187 -8.72 17.14 12.01
CA GLN A 187 -8.61 18.55 11.57
C GLN A 187 -8.09 19.48 12.68
N GLU A 188 -8.16 19.05 13.92
CA GLU A 188 -7.60 19.73 15.08
C GLU A 188 -6.07 19.58 15.18
N LEU A 189 -5.49 18.56 14.54
CA LEU A 189 -4.04 18.31 14.50
C LEU A 189 -3.43 18.73 13.16
N PHE A 190 -4.18 18.56 12.07
CA PHE A 190 -3.71 18.76 10.70
C PHE A 190 -4.54 19.78 9.92
N ASP A 191 -3.90 20.48 9.00
CA ASP A 191 -4.51 21.38 8.02
C ASP A 191 -4.08 21.04 6.58
N ASP A 192 -4.62 21.82 5.62
CA ASP A 192 -4.49 21.65 4.16
C ASP A 192 -4.71 20.21 3.65
N ILE A 193 -5.61 19.45 4.28
CA ILE A 193 -5.83 18.04 3.94
C ILE A 193 -6.29 17.91 2.48
N LYS A 194 -5.54 17.14 1.69
CA LYS A 194 -5.86 16.78 0.30
C LYS A 194 -6.07 15.29 0.18
N VAL A 195 -7.06 14.91 -0.63
CA VAL A 195 -7.35 13.52 -0.99
C VAL A 195 -7.38 13.43 -2.51
N TYR A 196 -6.61 12.50 -3.04
CA TYR A 196 -6.56 12.19 -4.47
C TYR A 196 -6.86 10.71 -4.66
N GLU A 197 -7.73 10.39 -5.61
CA GLU A 197 -8.14 9.02 -5.90
C GLU A 197 -7.92 8.72 -7.39
N ASP A 198 -7.60 7.48 -7.72
CA ASP A 198 -7.64 6.99 -9.11
C ASP A 198 -8.62 5.82 -9.16
N LYS A 199 -9.86 6.09 -9.57
CA LYS A 199 -10.92 5.09 -9.79
C LYS A 199 -11.88 5.58 -10.89
N PRO A 200 -12.66 4.68 -11.51
CA PRO A 200 -13.66 5.08 -12.51
C PRO A 200 -14.56 6.21 -12.00
N GLY A 201 -14.73 7.27 -12.79
CA GLY A 201 -15.60 8.40 -12.49
C GLY A 201 -15.02 9.54 -11.63
N VAL A 202 -13.76 9.46 -11.19
CA VAL A 202 -13.11 10.58 -10.47
C VAL A 202 -12.74 11.71 -11.44
N PRO A 203 -13.05 12.98 -11.12
CA PRO A 203 -12.62 14.13 -11.93
C PRO A 203 -11.10 14.24 -12.01
N SER A 204 -10.58 14.70 -13.15
CA SER A 204 -9.13 14.85 -13.38
C SER A 204 -8.43 15.73 -12.33
N SER A 205 -9.12 16.72 -11.76
CA SER A 205 -8.58 17.59 -10.70
C SER A 205 -8.33 16.90 -9.36
N GLN A 206 -8.90 15.71 -9.15
CA GLN A 206 -8.73 14.88 -7.96
C GLN A 206 -7.97 13.58 -8.26
N GLN A 207 -7.38 13.49 -9.46
CA GLN A 207 -6.70 12.29 -9.89
C GLN A 207 -5.41 12.08 -9.10
N SER A 208 -5.27 10.89 -8.53
CA SER A 208 -4.06 10.49 -7.80
C SER A 208 -2.84 10.45 -8.73
N PRO A 209 -1.67 10.97 -8.31
CA PRO A 209 -0.41 10.73 -9.02
C PRO A 209 0.01 9.25 -8.95
N LEU A 210 -0.59 8.47 -8.04
CA LEU A 210 -0.42 7.02 -7.96
C LEU A 210 -1.31 6.34 -9.00
N GLN A 211 -0.94 6.45 -10.27
CA GLN A 211 -1.59 5.71 -11.35
C GLN A 211 -0.92 4.36 -11.54
N ILE A 212 -1.62 3.29 -11.17
CA ILE A 212 -1.09 1.93 -11.31
C ILE A 212 -1.92 1.22 -12.37
N LYS A 213 -1.38 1.17 -13.59
CA LYS A 213 -2.00 0.51 -14.74
C LYS A 213 -1.00 -0.46 -15.37
N ARG A 214 -1.45 -1.63 -15.78
CA ARG A 214 -0.62 -2.60 -16.50
C ARG A 214 -1.44 -3.32 -17.56
N GLU A 215 -0.81 -3.57 -18.71
CA GLU A 215 -1.25 -4.59 -19.66
C GLU A 215 -0.50 -5.88 -19.31
N ILE A 216 -1.21 -6.92 -18.92
CA ILE A 216 -0.60 -8.19 -18.46
C ILE A 216 -1.27 -9.38 -19.16
N PRO A 217 -0.57 -10.51 -19.35
CA PRO A 217 -1.22 -11.77 -19.68
C PRO A 217 -2.20 -12.18 -18.57
N LEU A 218 -3.31 -12.86 -18.94
CA LEU A 218 -4.29 -13.33 -17.95
C LEU A 218 -3.67 -14.27 -16.90
N GLU A 219 -2.67 -15.08 -17.27
CA GLU A 219 -1.91 -15.92 -16.33
C GLU A 219 -1.16 -15.12 -15.25
N PHE A 220 -0.73 -13.89 -15.56
CA PHE A 220 -0.09 -13.03 -14.58
C PHE A 220 -1.10 -12.56 -13.54
N TYR A 221 -2.33 -12.28 -13.97
CA TYR A 221 -3.41 -11.91 -13.06
C TYR A 221 -3.70 -13.04 -12.07
N GLN A 222 -3.72 -14.29 -12.55
CA GLN A 222 -3.86 -15.46 -11.69
C GLN A 222 -2.77 -15.51 -10.62
N LYS A 223 -1.50 -15.37 -11.02
CA LYS A 223 -0.36 -15.33 -10.08
C LYS A 223 -0.49 -14.19 -9.08
N TYR A 224 -1.00 -13.03 -9.51
CA TYR A 224 -1.28 -11.92 -8.61
C TYR A 224 -2.33 -12.27 -7.56
N VAL A 225 -3.45 -12.91 -7.93
CA VAL A 225 -4.47 -13.43 -6.98
C VAL A 225 -3.83 -14.39 -5.97
N GLN A 226 -2.92 -15.24 -6.43
CA GLN A 226 -2.21 -16.20 -5.58
C GLN A 226 -1.26 -15.57 -4.56
N THR A 227 -1.00 -14.25 -4.65
CA THR A 227 -0.22 -13.50 -3.64
C THR A 227 -1.07 -12.85 -2.55
N TRP A 228 -2.40 -13.01 -2.61
CA TRP A 228 -3.31 -12.40 -1.65
C TRP A 228 -3.34 -13.20 -0.34
N SER A 229 -3.41 -12.50 0.80
CA SER A 229 -3.49 -13.15 2.10
C SER A 229 -4.75 -14.02 2.22
N SER A 230 -5.88 -13.56 1.69
CA SER A 230 -7.12 -14.36 1.62
C SER A 230 -6.96 -15.64 0.82
N TYR A 231 -6.22 -15.61 -0.29
CA TYR A 231 -5.95 -16.82 -1.08
C TYR A 231 -5.16 -17.85 -0.27
N HIS A 232 -4.08 -17.44 0.40
CA HIS A 232 -3.29 -18.35 1.22
C HIS A 232 -4.13 -18.95 2.37
N SER A 233 -4.92 -18.12 3.05
CA SER A 233 -5.84 -18.54 4.11
C SER A 233 -6.93 -19.49 3.60
N TRP A 234 -7.53 -19.19 2.45
CA TRP A 234 -8.53 -20.04 1.79
C TRP A 234 -7.91 -21.39 1.41
N LYS A 235 -6.73 -21.40 0.79
CA LYS A 235 -6.05 -22.64 0.36
C LYS A 235 -5.69 -23.53 1.54
N LYS A 236 -5.26 -22.93 2.66
CA LYS A 236 -4.96 -23.65 3.90
C LYS A 236 -6.21 -24.29 4.51
N ALA A 237 -7.36 -23.60 4.45
CA ALA A 237 -8.62 -24.11 4.98
C ALA A 237 -9.31 -25.13 4.05
N ASN A 238 -8.98 -25.12 2.75
CA ASN A 238 -9.60 -25.95 1.72
C ASN A 238 -8.54 -26.72 0.91
N PRO A 239 -7.74 -27.61 1.53
CA PRO A 239 -6.60 -28.24 0.88
C PRO A 239 -6.99 -29.13 -0.32
N ASP A 240 -8.16 -29.76 -0.26
CA ASP A 240 -8.65 -30.70 -1.28
C ASP A 240 -9.62 -30.07 -2.29
N ALA A 241 -9.97 -28.79 -2.12
CA ALA A 241 -10.87 -28.10 -3.04
C ALA A 241 -10.15 -27.74 -4.36
N PRO A 242 -10.87 -27.73 -5.51
CA PRO A 242 -10.32 -27.20 -6.75
C PRO A 242 -9.83 -25.77 -6.55
N ASP A 243 -8.70 -25.39 -7.13
CA ASP A 243 -8.07 -24.11 -6.81
C ASP A 243 -8.98 -22.92 -7.14
N VAL A 244 -9.21 -22.04 -6.17
CA VAL A 244 -10.08 -20.87 -6.35
C VAL A 244 -9.56 -19.92 -7.43
N SER A 245 -8.24 -19.83 -7.63
CA SER A 245 -7.66 -19.01 -8.68
C SER A 245 -7.88 -19.63 -10.06
N ASP A 246 -7.84 -20.97 -10.18
CA ASP A 246 -8.18 -21.65 -11.44
C ASP A 246 -9.65 -21.45 -11.79
N GLN A 247 -10.56 -21.64 -10.81
CA GLN A 247 -11.99 -21.43 -10.99
C GLN A 247 -12.32 -20.01 -11.48
N LEU A 248 -11.73 -18.99 -10.85
CA LEU A 248 -11.88 -17.59 -11.25
C LEU A 248 -11.46 -17.38 -12.71
N ILE A 249 -10.31 -17.91 -13.09
CA ILE A 249 -9.76 -17.70 -14.44
C ILE A 249 -10.59 -18.43 -15.50
N GLU A 250 -11.05 -19.65 -15.23
CA GLU A 250 -11.91 -20.40 -16.15
C GLU A 250 -13.27 -19.73 -16.32
N GLU A 251 -13.85 -19.18 -15.25
CA GLU A 251 -15.09 -18.41 -15.34
C GLU A 251 -14.92 -17.11 -16.14
N LEU A 252 -13.82 -16.38 -15.93
CA LEU A 252 -13.47 -15.20 -16.73
C LEU A 252 -13.32 -15.55 -18.22
N LYS A 253 -12.64 -16.65 -18.56
CA LYS A 253 -12.51 -17.13 -19.95
C LYS A 253 -13.87 -17.46 -20.55
N ALA A 254 -14.71 -18.19 -19.82
CA ALA A 254 -16.01 -18.64 -20.30
C ALA A 254 -17.00 -17.49 -20.53
N LYS A 255 -17.06 -16.52 -19.59
CA LYS A 255 -18.04 -15.43 -19.60
C LYS A 255 -17.60 -14.24 -20.44
N VAL A 256 -16.33 -13.86 -20.35
CA VAL A 256 -15.77 -12.67 -21.01
C VAL A 256 -15.13 -13.01 -22.37
N LYS A 257 -15.17 -14.29 -22.79
CA LYS A 257 -14.56 -14.81 -24.03
C LYS A 257 -13.04 -14.58 -24.10
N TRP A 258 -12.37 -14.57 -22.96
CA TRP A 258 -10.91 -14.55 -22.90
C TRP A 258 -10.32 -15.94 -23.12
N ASN A 259 -9.03 -15.98 -23.43
CA ASN A 259 -8.26 -17.22 -23.58
C ASN A 259 -6.84 -17.05 -23.00
N ASN A 260 -6.03 -18.10 -23.07
CA ASN A 260 -4.68 -18.11 -22.49
C ASN A 260 -3.74 -17.06 -23.11
N ASN A 261 -4.03 -16.59 -24.33
CA ASN A 261 -3.24 -15.56 -25.02
C ASN A 261 -3.79 -14.15 -24.80
N THR A 262 -4.91 -14.00 -24.08
CA THR A 262 -5.50 -12.70 -23.81
C THR A 262 -4.58 -11.89 -22.91
N LYS A 263 -4.24 -10.68 -23.37
CA LYS A 263 -3.71 -9.62 -22.52
C LYS A 263 -4.85 -8.76 -22.02
N VAL A 264 -4.82 -8.46 -20.73
CA VAL A 264 -5.83 -7.70 -20.01
C VAL A 264 -5.20 -6.40 -19.52
N ASN A 265 -5.95 -5.32 -19.68
CA ASN A 265 -5.62 -4.04 -19.07
C ASN A 265 -6.22 -4.02 -17.68
N ILE A 266 -5.39 -3.82 -16.67
CA ILE A 266 -5.83 -3.67 -15.30
C ILE A 266 -5.38 -2.34 -14.73
N GLN A 267 -6.23 -1.76 -13.89
CA GLN A 267 -5.95 -0.55 -13.13
C GLN A 267 -6.29 -0.80 -11.67
N TRP A 268 -5.35 -0.59 -10.77
CA TRP A 268 -5.67 -0.59 -9.34
C TRP A 268 -6.36 0.71 -8.97
N LEU A 269 -7.36 0.60 -8.10
CA LEU A 269 -7.94 1.76 -7.47
C LEU A 269 -6.95 2.29 -6.44
N THR A 270 -6.66 3.60 -6.46
CA THR A 270 -5.66 4.17 -5.55
C THR A 270 -6.19 5.36 -4.79
N VAL A 271 -5.58 5.62 -3.64
CA VAL A 271 -5.79 6.83 -2.84
C VAL A 271 -4.46 7.34 -2.34
N LEU A 272 -4.27 8.66 -2.40
CA LEU A 272 -3.20 9.40 -1.74
C LEU A 272 -3.85 10.48 -0.88
N LYS A 273 -3.44 10.54 0.39
CA LYS A 273 -3.83 11.60 1.31
C LYS A 273 -2.60 12.35 1.79
N LEU A 274 -2.72 13.67 1.77
CA LEU A 274 -1.69 14.60 2.20
C LEU A 274 -2.27 15.50 3.28
N ALA A 275 -1.48 15.79 4.30
CA ALA A 275 -1.85 16.67 5.39
C ALA A 275 -0.62 17.40 5.91
N ARG A 276 -0.80 18.63 6.40
CA ARG A 276 0.25 19.36 7.12
C ARG A 276 -0.07 19.41 8.59
N LYS A 277 0.93 19.25 9.45
CA LYS A 277 0.75 19.50 10.88
C LYS A 277 0.54 21.01 11.09
N ARG A 278 -0.46 21.38 11.88
CA ARG A 278 -0.74 22.78 12.23
C ARG A 278 0.47 23.44 12.90
N LEU A 279 0.67 24.73 12.64
CA LEU A 279 1.84 25.48 13.12
C LEU A 279 1.88 25.71 14.65
N LYS A 280 0.72 25.64 15.32
CA LYS A 280 0.45 26.18 16.68
C LYS A 280 0.62 27.69 16.78
#